data_AF-A0AAV7KB64-F1
#
_entry.id   AF-A0AAV7KB64-F1
#
_cell.length_a   1.000
_cell.length_b   1.000
_cell.length_c   1.000
_cell.angle_alpha   90.00
_cell.angle_beta   90.00
_cell.angle_gamma   90.00
#
_symmetry.space_group_name_H-M   'P 1'
#
loop_
_entity.id
_entity.type
_entity.pdbx_description
1 polymer ?
#
loop_
_entity_poly.entity_id
_entity_poly.type
_entity_poly.pdbx_seq_one_letter_code
_entity_poly.pdbx_strand_id
1 'polypeptide(L)'
;MTAKKANSSFTQKGFSYWKDARITFKKHVSSDCHKDAVEMSIIIPRSCSDVGEMLSSSYSQQKKDNRECLLKIVSNLKFLNRQGLQLRETMTRTRTSRNL
;
A
#
# COMPACT_ATOMS: atom_id res chain seq x y z
N MET A 1 14.73 15.86 -34.79
CA MET A 1 14.30 16.66 -33.62
C MET A 1 14.51 15.81 -32.39
N THR A 2 15.41 16.21 -31.50
CA THR A 2 15.72 15.48 -30.26
C THR A 2 14.53 15.55 -29.30
N ALA A 3 14.22 14.45 -28.60
CA ALA A 3 13.03 14.29 -27.77
C ALA A 3 12.80 15.43 -26.75
N LYS A 4 13.88 16.04 -26.23
CA LYS A 4 13.80 17.22 -25.33
C LYS A 4 13.07 18.42 -25.94
N LYS A 5 13.27 18.74 -27.22
CA LYS A 5 12.60 19.89 -27.85
C LYS A 5 11.10 19.66 -28.01
N ALA A 6 10.71 18.45 -28.41
CA ALA A 6 9.30 18.08 -28.59
C ALA A 6 8.52 18.23 -27.29
N ASN A 7 9.06 17.74 -26.17
CA ASN A 7 8.40 17.85 -24.86
C ASN A 7 8.31 19.30 -24.36
N SER A 8 9.32 20.15 -24.64
CA SER A 8 9.28 21.57 -24.24
C SER A 8 8.14 22.35 -24.90
N SER A 9 7.71 21.94 -26.10
CA SER A 9 6.57 22.55 -26.79
C SER A 9 5.23 22.23 -26.11
N PHE A 10 5.13 21.11 -25.39
CA PHE A 10 3.91 20.73 -24.65
C PHE A 10 3.85 21.31 -23.24
N THR A 11 4.99 21.68 -22.66
CA THR A 11 5.07 22.12 -21.25
C THR A 11 5.38 23.61 -21.07
N GLN A 12 6.15 24.22 -21.98
CA GLN A 12 6.70 25.57 -21.77
C GLN A 12 6.46 26.51 -22.95
N LYS A 13 6.81 26.10 -24.17
CA LYS A 13 6.94 27.02 -25.32
C LYS A 13 5.73 27.09 -26.23
N GLY A 14 4.92 26.02 -26.30
CA GLY A 14 3.83 25.91 -27.26
C GLY A 14 4.30 25.71 -28.72
N PHE A 15 3.36 25.88 -29.65
CA PHE A 15 3.60 25.78 -31.09
C PHE A 15 3.18 27.09 -31.78
N SER A 16 4.03 27.62 -32.66
CA SER A 16 3.72 28.80 -33.47
C SER A 16 2.96 28.48 -34.76
N TYR A 17 3.13 27.25 -35.29
CA TYR A 17 2.46 26.80 -36.50
C TYR A 17 1.69 25.51 -36.26
N TRP A 18 0.42 25.50 -36.67
CA TRP A 18 -0.48 24.37 -36.45
C TRP A 18 -0.06 23.09 -37.18
N LYS A 19 0.50 23.22 -38.39
CA LYS A 19 1.00 22.08 -39.17
C LYS A 19 2.08 21.29 -38.42
N ASP A 20 2.96 22.00 -37.71
CA ASP A 20 4.05 21.42 -36.94
C ASP A 20 3.54 20.80 -35.63
N ALA A 21 2.53 21.43 -35.01
CA ALA A 21 1.82 20.87 -33.87
C ALA A 21 1.20 19.51 -34.23
N ARG A 22 0.48 19.42 -35.36
CA ARG A 22 -0.21 18.18 -35.77
C ARG A 22 0.74 17.00 -36.00
N ILE A 23 1.92 17.26 -36.57
CA ILE A 23 2.96 16.23 -36.75
C ILE A 23 3.53 15.81 -35.40
N THR A 24 3.73 16.76 -34.50
CA THR A 24 4.34 16.52 -33.19
C THR A 24 3.37 15.82 -32.23
N PHE A 25 2.07 16.11 -32.27
CA PHE A 25 1.04 15.41 -31.49
C PHE A 25 1.06 13.90 -31.75
N LYS A 26 1.15 13.49 -33.02
CA LYS A 26 1.23 12.06 -33.37
C LYS A 26 2.41 11.35 -32.70
N LYS A 27 3.54 12.05 -32.55
CA LYS A 27 4.73 11.52 -31.87
C LYS A 27 4.64 11.63 -30.36
N HIS A 28 3.93 12.63 -29.84
CA HIS A 28 3.77 12.88 -28.42
C HIS A 28 2.86 11.85 -27.75
N VAL A 29 1.82 11.36 -28.43
CA VAL A 29 0.92 10.34 -27.89
C VAL A 29 1.69 9.09 -27.42
N SER A 30 2.76 8.70 -28.12
CA SER A 30 3.60 7.56 -27.72
C SER A 30 4.73 7.92 -26.76
N SER A 31 4.95 9.22 -26.49
CA SER A 31 6.03 9.70 -25.63
C SER A 31 5.71 9.50 -24.16
N ASP A 32 6.74 9.24 -23.36
CA ASP A 32 6.57 8.99 -21.93
C ASP A 32 6.00 10.22 -21.21
N CYS A 33 6.38 11.43 -21.62
CA CYS A 33 5.80 12.68 -21.10
C CYS A 33 4.26 12.72 -21.20
N HIS A 34 3.68 12.18 -22.26
CA HIS A 34 2.22 12.12 -22.40
C HIS A 34 1.63 11.03 -21.50
N LYS A 35 2.25 9.85 -21.48
CA LYS A 35 1.81 8.73 -20.66
C LYS A 35 1.84 9.08 -19.18
N ASP A 36 2.92 9.67 -18.70
CA ASP A 36 3.09 10.10 -17.31
C ASP A 36 2.05 11.16 -16.93
N ALA A 37 1.79 12.13 -17.82
CA ALA A 37 0.77 13.14 -17.61
C ALA A 37 -0.64 12.53 -17.53
N VAL A 38 -0.97 11.60 -18.43
CA VAL A 38 -2.25 10.87 -18.42
C VAL A 38 -2.37 10.00 -17.16
N GLU A 39 -1.30 9.32 -16.78
CA GLU A 39 -1.27 8.49 -15.59
C GLU A 39 -1.58 9.31 -14.34
N MET A 40 -0.87 10.43 -14.14
CA MET A 40 -1.05 11.29 -12.97
C MET A 40 -2.41 12.02 -12.97
N SER A 41 -2.88 12.50 -14.11
CA SER A 41 -4.09 13.35 -14.17
C SER A 41 -5.39 12.58 -14.36
N ILE A 42 -5.34 11.38 -14.93
CA ILE A 42 -6.53 10.61 -15.31
C ILE A 42 -6.55 9.25 -14.63
N ILE A 43 -5.47 8.47 -14.74
CA ILE A 43 -5.49 7.07 -14.29
C ILE A 43 -5.51 7.02 -12.77
N ILE A 44 -4.51 7.59 -12.10
CA ILE A 44 -4.36 7.56 -10.64
C ILE A 44 -5.62 8.11 -9.95
N PRO A 45 -6.18 9.28 -10.31
CA PRO A 45 -7.39 9.79 -9.65
C PRO A 45 -8.64 8.92 -9.87
N ARG A 46 -8.69 8.12 -10.95
CA ARG A 46 -9.82 7.22 -11.22
C ARG A 46 -9.65 5.84 -10.58
N SER A 47 -8.42 5.38 -10.42
CA SER A 47 -8.12 4.05 -9.88
C SER A 47 -7.85 4.05 -8.38
N CYS A 48 -7.26 5.12 -7.85
CA CYS A 48 -6.99 5.26 -6.44
C CYS A 48 -8.12 6.03 -5.77
N SER A 49 -8.80 5.38 -4.83
CA SER A 49 -9.65 6.04 -3.84
C SER A 49 -8.83 7.03 -3.01
N ASP A 50 -9.51 7.97 -2.34
CA ASP A 50 -8.87 8.92 -1.45
C ASP A 50 -7.90 8.21 -0.49
N VAL A 51 -6.69 8.77 -0.34
CA VAL A 51 -5.62 8.15 0.47
C VAL A 51 -6.09 7.97 1.92
N GLY A 52 -6.90 8.90 2.43
CA GLY A 52 -7.50 8.82 3.76
C GLY A 52 -8.47 7.65 3.89
N GLU A 53 -9.31 7.40 2.88
CA GLU A 53 -10.21 6.23 2.84
C GLU A 53 -9.44 4.91 2.80
N MET A 54 -8.35 4.84 2.02
CA MET A 54 -7.49 3.66 1.95
C MET A 54 -6.84 3.36 3.30
N LEU A 55 -6.30 4.37 3.98
CA LEU A 55 -5.70 4.21 5.30
C LEU A 55 -6.73 3.81 6.35
N SER A 56 -7.91 4.44 6.30
CA SER A 56 -8.99 4.18 7.26
C SER A 56 -9.54 2.76 7.14
N SER A 57 -9.73 2.26 5.91
CA SER A 57 -10.18 0.90 5.65
C SER A 57 -9.14 -0.13 6.09
N SER A 58 -7.86 0.08 5.77
CA SER A 58 -6.76 -0.78 6.22
C SER A 58 -6.65 -0.85 7.74
N TYR A 59 -6.71 0.30 8.42
CA TYR A 59 -6.67 0.38 9.88
C TYR A 59 -7.86 -0.33 10.53
N SER A 60 -9.06 -0.15 9.97
CA SER A 60 -10.28 -0.81 10.46
C SER A 60 -10.18 -2.33 10.34
N GLN A 61 -9.63 -2.83 9.23
CA GLN A 61 -9.40 -4.26 9.04
C GLN A 61 -8.37 -4.80 10.02
N GLN A 62 -7.23 -4.12 10.19
CA GLN A 62 -6.20 -4.52 11.14
C GLN A 62 -6.73 -4.58 12.58
N LYS A 63 -7.55 -3.60 12.98
CA LYS A 63 -8.19 -3.58 14.30
C LYS A 63 -9.13 -4.78 14.49
N LYS A 64 -9.88 -5.16 13.47
CA LYS A 64 -10.75 -6.33 13.48
C LYS A 64 -9.92 -7.62 13.66
N ASP A 65 -8.88 -7.80 12.85
CA ASP A 65 -8.02 -8.99 12.88
C ASP A 65 -7.32 -9.14 14.24
N ASN A 66 -6.79 -8.05 14.79
CA ASN A 66 -6.18 -8.02 16.11
C ASN A 66 -7.18 -8.43 17.21
N ARG A 67 -8.42 -7.94 17.13
CA ARG A 67 -9.47 -8.31 18.08
C ARG A 67 -9.84 -9.79 17.97
N GLU A 68 -9.95 -10.33 16.77
CA GLU A 68 -10.22 -11.76 16.55
C GLU A 68 -9.09 -12.65 17.10
N CYS A 69 -7.83 -12.27 16.87
CA CYS A 69 -6.67 -12.96 17.42
C CYS A 69 -6.68 -12.95 18.96
N LEU A 70 -6.92 -11.78 19.56
CA LEU A 70 -6.98 -11.65 21.02
C LEU A 70 -8.11 -12.52 21.62
N LEU A 71 -9.27 -12.54 21.00
CA LEU A 71 -10.39 -13.38 21.45
C LEU A 71 -10.05 -14.87 21.38
N LYS A 72 -9.33 -15.32 20.34
CA LYS A 72 -8.84 -16.70 20.25
C LYS A 72 -7.86 -17.02 21.37
N ILE A 73 -6.91 -16.12 21.66
CA ILE A 73 -5.98 -16.28 22.78
C ILE A 73 -6.76 -16.45 24.08
N VAL A 74 -7.67 -15.52 24.40
CA VAL A 74 -8.48 -15.57 25.63
C VAL A 74 -9.33 -16.84 25.70
N SER A 75 -9.92 -17.27 24.58
CA SER A 75 -10.69 -18.52 24.50
C SER A 75 -9.82 -19.74 24.83
N ASN A 76 -8.62 -19.80 24.26
CA ASN A 76 -7.67 -20.87 24.53
C ASN A 76 -7.23 -20.87 25.99
N LEU A 77 -6.94 -19.69 26.56
CA LEU A 77 -6.62 -19.56 27.98
C LEU A 77 -7.75 -20.10 28.87
N LYS A 78 -9.00 -19.72 28.58
CA LYS A 78 -10.19 -20.23 29.29
C LYS A 78 -10.31 -21.75 29.18
N PHE A 79 -10.08 -22.31 27.99
CA PHE A 79 -10.13 -23.74 27.75
C PHE A 79 -9.04 -24.50 28.53
N LEU A 80 -7.82 -24.00 28.56
CA LEU A 80 -6.70 -24.61 29.30
C LEU A 80 -6.93 -24.53 30.83
N ASN A 81 -7.39 -23.37 31.32
CA ASN A 81 -7.71 -23.20 32.74
C ASN A 81 -8.80 -24.17 33.21
N ARG A 82 -9.81 -24.45 32.39
CA ARG A 82 -10.85 -25.45 32.71
C ARG A 82 -10.31 -26.87 32.81
N GLN A 83 -9.21 -27.19 32.13
CA GLN A 83 -8.54 -28.49 32.21
C GLN A 83 -7.53 -28.57 33.37
N GLY A 84 -7.33 -27.49 34.13
CA GLY A 84 -6.31 -27.42 35.17
C GLY A 84 -4.88 -27.39 34.62
N LEU A 85 -4.71 -27.13 33.32
CA LEU A 85 -3.39 -26.99 32.69
C LEU A 85 -2.84 -25.60 32.97
N GLN A 86 -1.68 -25.55 33.61
CA GLN A 86 -0.97 -24.29 33.85
C GLN A 86 -0.49 -23.71 32.52
N LEU A 87 -0.63 -22.39 32.35
CA LEU A 87 0.05 -21.69 31.28
C LEU A 87 1.54 -21.90 31.47
N ARG A 88 2.19 -22.48 30.46
CA ARG A 88 3.60 -22.86 30.53
C ARG A 88 4.41 -21.66 31.01
N GLU A 89 4.86 -21.71 32.25
CA GLU A 89 5.79 -20.73 32.80
C GLU A 89 7.02 -20.73 31.90
N THR A 90 7.45 -19.54 31.48
CA THR A 90 8.73 -19.39 30.78
C THR A 90 9.80 -19.92 31.72
N MET A 91 10.45 -21.03 31.34
CA MET A 91 11.39 -21.78 32.17
C MET A 91 12.40 -20.89 32.90
N THR A 92 12.15 -20.55 34.17
CA THR A 92 13.23 -20.45 35.16
C THR A 92 13.33 -21.81 35.81
N ARG A 93 14.12 -22.68 35.17
CA ARG A 93 14.46 -24.02 35.66
C ARG A 93 15.23 -23.90 36.99
N THR A 94 14.53 -23.76 38.11
CA THR A 94 15.07 -24.21 39.40
C THR A 94 14.69 -25.67 39.56
N ARG A 95 15.55 -26.52 39.00
CA ARG A 95 15.50 -27.97 39.21
C ARG A 95 15.94 -28.26 40.65
N THR A 96 15.07 -28.04 41.62
CA THR A 96 15.31 -28.54 42.99
C THR A 96 14.94 -30.02 42.99
N SER A 97 15.92 -30.84 42.59
CA SER A 97 15.93 -32.26 42.94
C SER A 97 15.99 -32.36 44.47
N ARG A 98 14.86 -32.70 45.08
CA ARG A 98 14.79 -33.20 46.45
C ARG A 98 15.55 -34.52 46.48
N ASN A 99 16.66 -34.54 47.21
CA ASN A 99 17.16 -35.76 47.82
C ASN A 99 16.28 -36.04 49.03
N LEU A 100 15.69 -37.23 49.08
CA LEU A 100 15.52 -38.13 50.23
C LEU A 100 14.76 -39.36 49.71
#